data_AF-A0A0K8PFR5-F1
#
_entry.id   AF-A0A0K8PFR5-F1
#
_cell.length_a   1.000
_cell.length_b   1.000
_cell.length_c   1.000
_cell.angle_alpha   90.00
_cell.angle_beta   90.00
_cell.angle_gamma   90.00
#
_symmetry.space_group_name_H-M   'P 1'
#
loop_
_entity.id
_entity.type
_entity.pdbx_description
1 polymer ?
#
loop_
_entity_poly.entity_id
_entity_poly.type
_entity_poly.pdbx_seq_one_letter_code
_entity_poly.pdbx_strand_id
1 'polypeptide(L)'
;MTQPPPPPQQPPPGGGFGPPPDQPPQGPPAGGPNLDKTPQPGYGYPQAPQAPQAPQAPQAPQAPQTPPPPPAQQPQPGYGYPQGAPQAPQPPQAPQVPPGYGYPGQQPGAYGQPPYGQPGQPGYGQPGYGYPQPTMPLQPQPGQPGGGRKFNAQLAIIIAAVVAIALIVGGGVWYSSSKDDGKKDDTASSGGGTGGTDDNNGGNGGTTPGGKEKAPADPSAKVLFQVPMPEVKNDSTVVVSGSWLTDKTYAKSGVAEIVGYDRDKGGKQWTIPLDGPVCQASRHVTDDNKTAILYQPAMPTKADPSHGCSQIALIDLDAGKKLWTKTLKTGDQLISFDNVTISGDTVAVGSSSGGGAFDVSGKLLWSPKPTDSCYDAGYGGGEKLVAVRKCGTYGQRQLHIQTIDPKSGKVISEYKMTQGIEYASVVSTNPLVVAADVGDSAGDGSGISDFFSIDNKTGKLRTRISAPGEQFAARCEGVTRIEYCNKLAVGNDRLYLPTEEHDGSGEYSQTNEIVAFDLSTGKQTGQRADAGDGYTISPLRMDGGSLIAYKRPPYDKGGQIVSIDGGSFKQTKLLENPATDSVRDVEAGMSPEYSELLYGDGHLFMSKVYASKRSGSTSEKEYLAVGFGTS
;
A
#
# COMPACT_ATOMS: atom_id res chain seq x y z
N MET A 1 -64.33 -5.99 -38.98
CA MET A 1 -64.78 -5.56 -40.33
C MET A 1 -64.45 -4.07 -40.40
N THR A 2 -63.83 -3.52 -41.45
CA THR A 2 -63.77 -3.89 -42.88
C THR A 2 -62.32 -3.90 -43.45
N GLN A 3 -62.15 -4.41 -44.68
CA GLN A 3 -60.93 -4.24 -45.53
C GLN A 3 -61.12 -3.08 -46.53
N PRO A 4 -60.05 -2.57 -47.19
CA PRO A 4 -59.75 -2.94 -48.60
C PRO A 4 -58.21 -2.95 -48.91
N PRO A 5 -57.71 -2.83 -50.17
CA PRO A 5 -57.71 -3.83 -51.26
C PRO A 5 -56.28 -4.14 -51.85
N PRO A 6 -56.12 -5.11 -52.79
CA PRO A 6 -54.83 -5.50 -53.40
C PRO A 6 -54.38 -4.67 -54.64
N PRO A 7 -53.14 -4.85 -55.18
CA PRO A 7 -52.49 -3.91 -56.12
C PRO A 7 -52.49 -4.31 -57.63
N PRO A 8 -52.17 -3.37 -58.55
CA PRO A 8 -51.86 -3.63 -59.97
C PRO A 8 -50.36 -3.93 -60.24
N GLN A 9 -50.03 -4.38 -61.45
CA GLN A 9 -48.67 -4.79 -61.88
C GLN A 9 -48.17 -4.08 -63.16
N GLN A 10 -46.84 -4.05 -63.34
CA GLN A 10 -46.10 -3.94 -64.62
C GLN A 10 -46.19 -2.58 -65.39
N PRO A 11 -45.26 -2.24 -66.33
CA PRO A 11 -44.38 -3.12 -67.14
C PRO A 11 -42.86 -2.80 -67.16
N PRO A 12 -42.03 -3.69 -67.77
CA PRO A 12 -40.64 -3.44 -68.22
C PRO A 12 -40.62 -2.94 -69.70
N PRO A 13 -39.48 -2.79 -70.44
CA PRO A 13 -38.07 -3.03 -70.09
C PRO A 13 -37.05 -1.92 -70.49
N GLY A 14 -35.80 -2.06 -70.01
CA GLY A 14 -34.58 -1.46 -70.59
C GLY A 14 -34.21 -0.03 -70.12
N GLY A 15 -32.93 0.35 -70.03
CA GLY A 15 -31.70 -0.47 -70.12
C GLY A 15 -30.42 0.33 -70.35
N GLY A 16 -29.30 -0.09 -69.75
CA GLY A 16 -27.94 0.32 -70.13
C GLY A 16 -27.14 1.15 -69.11
N PHE A 17 -25.82 0.91 -69.13
CA PHE A 17 -24.72 1.65 -68.47
C PHE A 17 -24.58 1.52 -66.94
N GLY A 18 -23.32 1.45 -66.48
CA GLY A 18 -22.92 0.95 -65.17
C GLY A 18 -22.37 2.01 -64.19
N PRO A 19 -21.94 1.58 -62.99
CA PRO A 19 -21.72 2.47 -61.84
C PRO A 19 -20.28 3.01 -61.70
N PRO A 20 -20.12 4.26 -61.20
CA PRO A 20 -18.99 4.68 -60.37
C PRO A 20 -19.14 4.12 -58.93
N PRO A 21 -18.06 3.97 -58.14
CA PRO A 21 -18.04 3.14 -56.93
C PRO A 21 -18.57 3.82 -55.64
N ASP A 22 -18.92 2.97 -54.67
CA ASP A 22 -19.49 3.32 -53.37
C ASP A 22 -18.58 4.16 -52.44
N GLN A 23 -19.21 4.99 -51.61
CA GLN A 23 -18.61 5.52 -50.38
C GLN A 23 -19.14 4.75 -49.16
N PRO A 24 -18.27 4.15 -48.31
CA PRO A 24 -18.71 3.52 -47.07
C PRO A 24 -19.08 4.59 -46.00
N PRO A 25 -20.06 4.31 -45.11
CA PRO A 25 -20.51 5.25 -44.09
C PRO A 25 -19.49 5.48 -42.98
N GLN A 26 -19.54 6.66 -42.36
CA GLN A 26 -18.62 7.08 -41.30
C GLN A 26 -18.86 6.33 -39.97
N GLY A 27 -17.77 5.81 -39.38
CA GLY A 27 -17.73 5.39 -37.98
C GLY A 27 -17.25 6.52 -37.05
N PRO A 28 -17.47 6.41 -35.72
CA PRO A 28 -17.01 7.41 -34.75
C PRO A 28 -15.48 7.43 -34.61
N PRO A 29 -14.87 8.60 -34.32
CA PRO A 29 -13.42 8.76 -34.35
C PRO A 29 -12.71 8.16 -33.14
N ALA A 30 -11.85 7.16 -33.37
CA ALA A 30 -10.80 6.76 -32.45
C ALA A 30 -9.49 7.50 -32.82
N GLY A 31 -8.90 8.23 -31.88
CA GLY A 31 -7.74 9.07 -32.18
C GLY A 31 -7.17 9.82 -30.97
N GLY A 32 -6.51 9.11 -30.06
CA GLY A 32 -5.60 9.72 -29.10
C GLY A 32 -4.29 10.13 -29.80
N PRO A 33 -3.62 11.22 -29.39
CA PRO A 33 -2.32 11.58 -29.97
C PRO A 33 -1.25 10.57 -29.54
N ASN A 34 -0.52 10.08 -30.53
CA ASN A 34 0.62 9.18 -30.38
C ASN A 34 1.80 9.91 -29.68
N LEU A 35 2.44 9.25 -28.71
CA LEU A 35 3.55 9.82 -27.92
C LEU A 35 4.95 9.43 -28.45
N ASP A 36 5.03 8.54 -29.43
CA ASP A 36 6.28 7.99 -29.97
C ASP A 36 7.00 8.93 -30.96
N LYS A 37 6.59 10.20 -31.01
CA LYS A 37 7.08 11.20 -31.99
C LYS A 37 7.69 12.41 -31.31
N THR A 38 9.01 12.53 -31.47
CA THR A 38 9.74 13.78 -31.24
C THR A 38 9.24 14.89 -32.19
N PRO A 39 9.09 16.14 -31.72
CA PRO A 39 8.73 17.26 -32.59
C PRO A 39 9.85 17.57 -33.60
N GLN A 40 9.51 17.67 -34.89
CA GLN A 40 10.45 18.23 -35.88
C GLN A 40 10.48 19.77 -35.77
N PRO A 41 11.66 20.41 -35.80
CA PRO A 41 11.77 21.86 -35.79
C PRO A 41 11.36 22.47 -37.13
N GLY A 42 10.51 23.51 -37.09
CA GLY A 42 10.14 24.31 -38.27
C GLY A 42 11.23 25.32 -38.65
N TYR A 43 11.47 25.49 -39.95
CA TYR A 43 12.56 26.32 -40.48
C TYR A 43 12.24 27.83 -40.48
N GLY A 44 13.24 28.66 -40.15
CA GLY A 44 13.17 30.13 -40.31
C GLY A 44 14.52 30.84 -40.12
N TYR A 45 15.01 31.50 -41.17
CA TYR A 45 16.19 32.39 -41.26
C TYR A 45 15.84 33.49 -42.29
N PRO A 46 16.50 34.68 -42.37
CA PRO A 46 17.89 35.02 -42.01
C PRO A 46 17.95 36.09 -40.86
N GLN A 47 19.02 36.83 -40.51
CA GLN A 47 20.27 37.25 -41.17
C GLN A 47 21.49 37.28 -40.20
N ALA A 48 22.65 37.68 -40.71
CA ALA A 48 23.87 38.07 -39.99
C ALA A 48 24.22 39.53 -40.39
N PRO A 49 24.96 40.32 -39.57
CA PRO A 49 26.37 40.08 -39.17
C PRO A 49 26.55 40.24 -37.63
N GLN A 50 27.72 40.36 -36.97
CA GLN A 50 29.12 40.66 -37.35
C GLN A 50 30.15 39.82 -36.55
N ALA A 51 31.42 39.89 -36.99
CA ALA A 51 32.64 39.63 -36.22
C ALA A 51 33.34 40.99 -35.92
N PRO A 52 34.33 41.14 -34.99
CA PRO A 52 35.25 40.10 -34.48
C PRO A 52 35.67 40.16 -32.98
N GLN A 53 36.34 39.10 -32.48
CA GLN A 53 37.71 39.15 -31.91
C GLN A 53 38.21 37.75 -31.44
N ALA A 54 39.51 37.66 -31.12
CA ALA A 54 40.28 36.45 -30.83
C ALA A 54 40.95 36.53 -29.43
N PRO A 55 41.49 35.42 -28.85
CA PRO A 55 41.39 35.19 -27.40
C PRO A 55 42.44 35.88 -26.52
N GLN A 56 42.07 36.11 -25.25
CA GLN A 56 43.01 36.29 -24.14
C GLN A 56 43.25 34.97 -23.40
N ALA A 57 44.47 34.78 -22.87
CA ALA A 57 44.88 33.53 -22.23
C ALA A 57 44.45 33.46 -20.74
N PRO A 58 44.09 32.28 -20.21
CA PRO A 58 43.88 32.08 -18.78
C PRO A 58 45.15 32.33 -17.96
N GLN A 59 45.02 33.00 -16.82
CA GLN A 59 46.12 33.17 -15.86
C GLN A 59 46.27 31.94 -14.96
N ALA A 60 47.47 31.71 -14.44
CA ALA A 60 47.78 30.55 -13.61
C ALA A 60 47.11 30.63 -12.21
N PRO A 61 46.75 29.48 -11.58
CA PRO A 61 46.16 29.47 -10.24
C PRO A 61 47.09 30.04 -9.17
N GLN A 62 46.53 30.83 -8.25
CA GLN A 62 47.22 31.25 -7.02
C GLN A 62 47.02 30.20 -5.90
N ALA A 63 47.97 30.12 -4.98
CA ALA A 63 47.94 29.14 -3.89
C ALA A 63 46.87 29.47 -2.81
N PRO A 64 46.28 28.47 -2.13
CA PRO A 64 45.28 28.71 -1.08
C PRO A 64 45.82 29.49 0.11
N GLN A 65 45.02 30.43 0.63
CA GLN A 65 45.29 31.12 1.89
C GLN A 65 44.64 30.37 3.06
N THR A 66 45.30 30.38 4.23
CA THR A 66 44.88 29.64 5.43
C THR A 66 43.77 30.36 6.22
N PRO A 67 42.78 29.64 6.77
CA PRO A 67 41.76 30.24 7.65
C PRO A 67 42.34 30.82 8.97
N PRO A 68 41.71 31.85 9.56
CA PRO A 68 42.07 32.37 10.88
C PRO A 68 41.61 31.44 12.02
N PRO A 69 42.32 31.42 13.17
CA PRO A 69 42.00 30.56 14.31
C PRO A 69 40.83 31.08 15.18
N PRO A 70 40.10 30.19 15.89
CA PRO A 70 39.01 30.58 16.79
C PRO A 70 39.51 31.15 18.14
N PRO A 71 38.70 31.98 18.85
CA PRO A 71 39.07 32.54 20.15
C PRO A 71 39.13 31.49 21.27
N ALA A 72 40.09 31.65 22.19
CA ALA A 72 40.26 30.76 23.35
C ALA A 72 39.36 31.14 24.54
N GLN A 73 38.89 30.14 25.28
CA GLN A 73 38.19 30.31 26.57
C GLN A 73 39.19 30.27 27.75
N GLN A 74 38.94 31.03 28.81
CA GLN A 74 39.71 30.97 30.06
C GLN A 74 38.92 30.26 31.19
N PRO A 75 39.56 29.40 32.01
CA PRO A 75 38.90 28.65 33.09
C PRO A 75 39.15 29.21 34.49
N GLN A 76 38.18 29.07 35.41
CA GLN A 76 38.38 29.02 36.88
C GLN A 76 37.29 28.15 37.58
N PRO A 77 37.50 27.67 38.83
CA PRO A 77 36.74 26.52 39.41
C PRO A 77 35.97 26.81 40.71
N GLY A 78 35.19 25.82 41.22
CA GLY A 78 34.63 25.86 42.59
C GLY A 78 33.78 24.63 43.01
N TYR A 79 34.08 24.03 44.16
CA TYR A 79 33.44 22.82 44.73
C TYR A 79 32.35 23.17 45.79
N GLY A 80 31.40 22.26 46.10
CA GLY A 80 30.79 22.18 47.45
C GLY A 80 29.30 21.77 47.60
N TYR A 81 29.05 20.67 48.33
CA TYR A 81 27.79 20.29 49.05
C TYR A 81 28.01 20.53 50.58
N PRO A 82 27.09 20.31 51.58
CA PRO A 82 25.85 19.49 51.58
C PRO A 82 24.60 19.99 52.40
N GLN A 83 23.53 19.17 52.38
CA GLN A 83 22.45 18.90 53.38
C GLN A 83 21.80 19.99 54.28
N GLY A 84 20.46 19.95 54.41
CA GLY A 84 19.72 20.51 55.57
C GLY A 84 18.18 20.63 55.41
N ALA A 85 17.42 20.41 56.50
CA ALA A 85 15.98 20.64 56.71
C ALA A 85 15.72 20.85 58.23
N PRO A 86 14.52 21.19 58.80
CA PRO A 86 13.15 21.24 58.23
C PRO A 86 12.26 22.43 58.76
N GLN A 87 10.91 22.27 58.75
CA GLN A 87 9.82 23.01 59.45
C GLN A 87 9.12 24.23 58.77
N ALA A 88 7.90 24.52 59.27
CA ALA A 88 6.92 25.53 58.81
C ALA A 88 6.20 26.18 60.03
N PRO A 89 5.44 27.30 59.88
CA PRO A 89 3.97 27.22 59.84
C PRO A 89 3.22 28.32 59.01
N GLN A 90 1.87 28.30 59.04
CA GLN A 90 0.86 29.23 58.45
C GLN A 90 0.23 30.16 59.54
N PRO A 91 -0.79 31.06 59.32
CA PRO A 91 -1.68 31.43 58.17
C PRO A 91 -1.59 32.98 57.87
N PRO A 92 -2.62 33.88 57.67
CA PRO A 92 -4.06 33.80 57.26
C PRO A 92 -4.65 34.86 56.24
N GLN A 93 -5.80 34.50 55.64
CA GLN A 93 -7.05 35.24 55.27
C GLN A 93 -7.14 36.77 54.93
N ALA A 94 -7.55 37.08 53.66
CA ALA A 94 -8.76 37.83 53.17
C ALA A 94 -9.12 39.28 53.67
N PRO A 95 -10.15 40.04 53.13
CA PRO A 95 -11.12 39.78 52.03
C PRO A 95 -11.49 40.99 51.07
N GLN A 96 -12.47 40.77 50.18
CA GLN A 96 -13.52 41.70 49.65
C GLN A 96 -13.37 42.65 48.41
N VAL A 97 -14.57 43.06 47.93
CA VAL A 97 -15.05 43.89 46.77
C VAL A 97 -16.38 44.57 47.24
N PRO A 98 -17.08 45.55 46.58
CA PRO A 98 -17.08 45.95 45.15
C PRO A 98 -16.98 47.51 44.86
N PRO A 99 -17.93 48.25 44.21
CA PRO A 99 -17.72 48.83 42.85
C PRO A 99 -17.98 50.36 42.67
N GLY A 100 -17.74 50.92 41.45
CA GLY A 100 -18.13 52.30 41.06
C GLY A 100 -18.03 52.61 39.55
N TYR A 101 -18.79 53.60 39.05
CA TYR A 101 -18.92 54.02 37.63
C TYR A 101 -18.30 55.41 37.34
N GLY A 102 -17.86 55.70 36.11
CA GLY A 102 -17.54 57.08 35.66
C GLY A 102 -17.00 57.26 34.23
N TYR A 103 -17.44 58.33 33.55
CA TYR A 103 -16.97 58.96 32.28
C TYR A 103 -17.02 60.50 32.52
N PRO A 104 -16.52 61.45 31.66
CA PRO A 104 -16.05 61.34 30.26
C PRO A 104 -14.73 62.11 29.92
N GLY A 105 -14.38 62.23 28.62
CA GLY A 105 -13.32 63.13 28.08
C GLY A 105 -13.34 63.27 26.53
N GLN A 106 -12.85 64.40 25.98
CA GLN A 106 -12.86 64.77 24.53
C GLN A 106 -11.43 64.67 23.89
N GLN A 107 -11.23 64.26 22.62
CA GLN A 107 -11.29 65.00 21.32
C GLN A 107 -10.38 66.25 21.22
N PRO A 108 -9.88 66.70 20.03
CA PRO A 108 -10.22 66.37 18.62
C PRO A 108 -9.19 65.41 17.94
N GLY A 109 -9.30 64.91 16.70
CA GLY A 109 -10.19 65.19 15.55
C GLY A 109 -9.39 65.77 14.36
N ALA A 110 -9.58 65.41 13.08
CA ALA A 110 -10.53 64.46 12.44
C ALA A 110 -10.01 64.03 11.02
N TYR A 111 -10.91 63.53 10.15
CA TYR A 111 -10.72 63.17 8.71
C TYR A 111 -10.02 61.80 8.40
N GLY A 112 -10.22 61.17 7.22
CA GLY A 112 -11.03 61.62 6.07
C GLY A 112 -11.31 60.70 4.85
N GLN A 113 -11.35 59.36 4.96
CA GLN A 113 -12.11 58.45 4.04
C GLN A 113 -11.59 58.25 2.57
N PRO A 114 -12.07 57.23 1.79
CA PRO A 114 -12.98 56.11 2.13
C PRO A 114 -12.48 54.68 1.78
N PRO A 115 -12.96 53.62 2.48
CA PRO A 115 -12.87 52.21 2.07
C PRO A 115 -14.23 51.61 1.59
N TYR A 116 -14.18 50.49 0.86
CA TYR A 116 -15.36 49.70 0.45
C TYR A 116 -15.76 48.66 1.52
N GLY A 117 -17.06 48.32 1.60
CA GLY A 117 -17.62 47.42 2.62
C GLY A 117 -18.05 46.02 2.12
N GLN A 118 -18.20 45.09 3.06
CA GLN A 118 -18.73 43.72 2.86
C GLN A 118 -20.12 43.59 3.55
N PRO A 119 -21.15 43.00 2.90
CA PRO A 119 -22.47 42.80 3.50
C PRO A 119 -22.60 41.45 4.24
N GLY A 120 -23.17 41.47 5.45
CA GLY A 120 -23.54 40.25 6.18
C GLY A 120 -24.91 39.68 5.77
N GLN A 121 -25.14 38.38 5.97
CA GLN A 121 -26.43 37.73 5.72
C GLN A 121 -27.31 37.58 6.98
N PRO A 122 -28.67 37.56 6.84
CA PRO A 122 -29.60 37.42 7.96
C PRO A 122 -29.96 35.95 8.24
N GLY A 123 -30.20 35.62 9.51
CA GLY A 123 -30.74 34.31 9.91
C GLY A 123 -32.27 34.21 9.75
N TYR A 124 -32.76 32.99 9.56
CA TYR A 124 -34.19 32.63 9.58
C TYR A 124 -34.43 31.45 10.52
N GLY A 125 -35.51 31.51 11.30
CA GLY A 125 -35.93 30.43 12.21
C GLY A 125 -37.10 29.59 11.66
N GLN A 126 -37.29 28.41 12.23
CA GLN A 126 -38.45 27.52 12.02
C GLN A 126 -38.92 26.97 13.39
N PRO A 127 -40.22 26.67 13.57
CA PRO A 127 -40.80 26.34 14.87
C PRO A 127 -40.71 24.84 15.20
N GLY A 128 -40.68 24.52 16.49
CA GLY A 128 -40.55 23.15 16.99
C GLY A 128 -41.88 22.39 17.11
N TYR A 129 -41.78 21.06 17.00
CA TYR A 129 -42.77 20.07 17.44
C TYR A 129 -42.05 19.00 18.27
N GLY A 130 -42.70 18.47 19.30
CA GLY A 130 -42.10 17.48 20.20
C GLY A 130 -43.05 16.33 20.54
N TYR A 131 -42.47 15.17 20.85
CA TYR A 131 -43.16 14.01 21.45
C TYR A 131 -42.27 13.45 22.59
N PRO A 132 -42.85 12.84 23.64
CA PRO A 132 -42.15 12.57 24.89
C PRO A 132 -41.29 11.30 24.88
N GLN A 133 -40.23 11.32 25.69
CA GLN A 133 -39.45 10.13 26.05
C GLN A 133 -40.06 9.43 27.29
N PRO A 134 -40.21 8.10 27.31
CA PRO A 134 -40.65 7.37 28.49
C PRO A 134 -39.51 7.26 29.52
N THR A 135 -39.80 7.53 30.79
CA THR A 135 -38.83 7.46 31.89
C THR A 135 -38.68 6.03 32.43
N MET A 136 -37.43 5.57 32.55
CA MET A 136 -37.08 4.33 33.28
C MET A 136 -36.45 4.70 34.63
N PRO A 137 -36.84 4.08 35.76
CA PRO A 137 -36.40 4.48 37.09
C PRO A 137 -34.97 3.99 37.42
N LEU A 138 -34.20 4.83 38.11
CA LEU A 138 -32.92 4.44 38.72
C LEU A 138 -33.16 3.50 39.92
N GLN A 139 -32.35 2.45 40.03
CA GLN A 139 -32.10 1.76 41.30
C GLN A 139 -30.81 2.31 41.96
N PRO A 140 -30.75 2.39 43.30
CA PRO A 140 -29.61 2.96 44.02
C PRO A 140 -28.41 1.99 44.08
N GLN A 141 -27.22 2.52 43.82
CA GLN A 141 -25.96 1.78 43.92
C GLN A 141 -25.34 1.91 45.33
N PRO A 142 -24.93 0.81 45.99
CA PRO A 142 -24.23 0.87 47.28
C PRO A 142 -22.87 1.62 47.22
N GLY A 143 -22.52 2.27 48.32
CA GLY A 143 -21.38 3.20 48.40
C GLY A 143 -19.99 2.57 48.33
N GLN A 144 -19.02 3.35 47.88
CA GLN A 144 -17.63 2.96 47.64
C GLN A 144 -16.68 3.52 48.73
N PRO A 145 -15.88 2.70 49.43
CA PRO A 145 -14.89 3.19 50.39
C PRO A 145 -13.57 3.66 49.74
N GLY A 146 -13.06 4.80 50.22
CA GLY A 146 -11.61 5.13 50.36
C GLY A 146 -10.65 4.88 49.19
N GLY A 147 -10.26 5.95 48.50
CA GLY A 147 -9.24 5.88 47.43
C GLY A 147 -7.81 5.63 47.93
N GLY A 148 -7.09 4.71 47.26
CA GLY A 148 -5.65 4.50 47.42
C GLY A 148 -4.81 5.20 46.34
N ARG A 149 -3.51 5.42 46.64
CA ARG A 149 -2.55 6.10 45.73
C ARG A 149 -2.41 5.33 44.41
N LYS A 150 -2.63 5.99 43.27
CA LYS A 150 -2.35 5.42 41.93
C LYS A 150 -0.85 5.22 41.74
N PHE A 151 -0.37 3.99 41.84
CA PHE A 151 0.84 3.59 41.13
C PHE A 151 0.52 3.34 39.66
N ASN A 152 1.46 3.63 38.77
CA ASN A 152 1.19 3.67 37.34
C ASN A 152 1.17 2.26 36.74
N ALA A 153 -0.01 1.62 36.74
CA ALA A 153 -0.16 0.20 36.38
C ALA A 153 0.33 -0.12 34.96
N GLN A 154 0.17 0.79 33.98
CA GLN A 154 0.73 0.62 32.64
C GLN A 154 2.25 0.52 32.66
N LEU A 155 2.95 1.34 33.47
CA LEU A 155 4.41 1.28 33.60
C LEU A 155 4.85 -0.04 34.25
N ALA A 156 4.10 -0.54 35.24
CA ALA A 156 4.37 -1.84 35.85
C ALA A 156 4.15 -3.01 34.88
N ILE A 157 3.12 -2.92 34.01
CA ILE A 157 2.85 -3.92 32.96
C ILE A 157 3.94 -3.88 31.87
N ILE A 158 4.39 -2.70 31.44
CA ILE A 158 5.48 -2.54 30.47
C ILE A 158 6.79 -3.13 31.03
N ILE A 159 7.15 -2.81 32.28
CA ILE A 159 8.34 -3.37 32.93
C ILE A 159 8.22 -4.89 33.10
N ALA A 160 7.04 -5.41 33.49
CA ALA A 160 6.81 -6.84 33.61
C ALA A 160 6.91 -7.57 32.26
N ALA A 161 6.41 -6.98 31.17
CA ALA A 161 6.53 -7.53 29.82
C ALA A 161 8.00 -7.60 29.37
N VAL A 162 8.77 -6.51 29.55
CA VAL A 162 10.19 -6.48 29.21
C VAL A 162 11.00 -7.49 30.03
N VAL A 163 10.74 -7.60 31.34
CA VAL A 163 11.43 -8.58 32.21
C VAL A 163 11.04 -10.02 31.88
N ALA A 164 9.77 -10.31 31.58
CA ALA A 164 9.34 -11.65 31.18
C ALA A 164 9.97 -12.08 29.84
N ILE A 165 10.05 -11.18 28.86
CA ILE A 165 10.71 -11.43 27.57
C ILE A 165 12.22 -11.64 27.78
N ALA A 166 12.87 -10.81 28.61
CA ALA A 166 14.29 -10.96 28.93
C ALA A 166 14.61 -12.29 29.62
N LEU A 167 13.73 -12.79 30.50
CA LEU A 167 13.91 -14.10 31.16
C LEU A 167 13.73 -15.28 30.18
N ILE A 168 12.83 -15.18 29.21
CA ILE A 168 12.63 -16.21 28.16
C ILE A 168 13.87 -16.28 27.24
N VAL A 169 14.49 -15.15 26.92
CA VAL A 169 15.70 -15.11 26.09
C VAL A 169 16.97 -15.45 26.89
N GLY A 170 17.05 -15.06 28.16
CA GLY A 170 18.23 -15.28 29.02
C GLY A 170 18.34 -16.67 29.64
N GLY A 171 17.23 -17.39 29.84
CA GLY A 171 17.22 -18.70 30.53
C GLY A 171 17.72 -19.90 29.70
N GLY A 172 17.98 -19.71 28.40
CA GLY A 172 18.13 -20.82 27.43
C GLY A 172 19.53 -21.43 27.26
N VAL A 173 20.59 -20.86 27.85
CA VAL A 173 21.99 -21.21 27.50
C VAL A 173 22.90 -21.43 28.73
N TRP A 174 22.49 -22.31 29.67
CA TRP A 174 23.44 -22.84 30.67
C TRP A 174 23.09 -24.24 31.23
N TYR A 175 23.03 -25.28 30.38
CA TYR A 175 23.27 -26.66 30.85
C TYR A 175 23.58 -27.69 29.74
N SER A 176 24.76 -27.64 29.11
CA SER A 176 25.37 -28.83 28.44
C SER A 176 26.80 -28.56 27.95
N SER A 177 27.79 -28.86 28.79
CA SER A 177 29.05 -29.56 28.44
C SER A 177 30.09 -29.31 29.54
N SER A 178 30.78 -30.36 29.94
CA SER A 178 31.91 -30.28 30.85
C SER A 178 33.06 -31.07 30.24
N LYS A 179 34.22 -30.42 30.09
CA LYS A 179 35.56 -31.05 30.06
C LYS A 179 35.89 -31.91 28.81
N ASP A 180 37.15 -32.04 28.37
CA ASP A 180 38.46 -31.52 28.85
C ASP A 180 39.36 -31.07 27.67
N ASP A 181 40.35 -30.22 27.98
CA ASP A 181 41.69 -30.03 27.39
C ASP A 181 42.01 -30.40 25.90
N GLY A 182 42.00 -29.36 25.05
CA GLY A 182 43.25 -28.70 24.65
C GLY A 182 44.20 -29.33 23.61
N LYS A 183 44.33 -28.67 22.44
CA LYS A 183 45.62 -28.32 21.80
C LYS A 183 45.46 -27.23 20.72
N LYS A 184 46.61 -26.66 20.31
CA LYS A 184 46.74 -25.73 19.18
C LYS A 184 46.84 -26.52 17.86
N ASP A 185 46.67 -25.84 16.73
CA ASP A 185 47.78 -25.57 15.80
C ASP A 185 47.37 -24.45 14.82
N ASP A 186 48.33 -23.98 14.01
CA ASP A 186 48.35 -22.63 13.44
C ASP A 186 47.97 -22.52 11.94
N THR A 187 47.50 -21.32 11.57
CA THR A 187 47.79 -20.57 10.32
C THR A 187 47.80 -21.28 8.96
N ALA A 188 46.93 -20.82 8.05
CA ALA A 188 47.29 -20.60 6.64
C ALA A 188 46.46 -19.46 6.02
N SER A 189 47.08 -18.65 5.16
CA SER A 189 46.41 -17.65 4.32
C SER A 189 47.07 -17.57 2.95
N SER A 190 46.29 -17.76 1.90
CA SER A 190 46.58 -17.57 0.47
C SER A 190 45.24 -17.69 -0.28
N GLY A 191 45.06 -17.25 -1.52
CA GLY A 191 45.96 -16.60 -2.48
C GLY A 191 45.35 -16.77 -3.87
N GLY A 192 45.18 -15.70 -4.64
CA GLY A 192 44.31 -15.72 -5.83
C GLY A 192 44.77 -16.63 -6.98
N GLY A 193 43.81 -17.18 -7.72
CA GLY A 193 44.03 -17.93 -8.96
C GLY A 193 42.79 -17.87 -9.87
N THR A 194 42.99 -17.72 -11.17
CA THR A 194 41.90 -17.46 -12.15
C THR A 194 41.52 -18.67 -12.99
N GLY A 195 40.21 -18.91 -13.13
CA GLY A 195 39.61 -19.34 -14.40
C GLY A 195 39.08 -20.77 -14.50
N GLY A 196 37.90 -20.88 -15.13
CA GLY A 196 37.61 -21.98 -16.06
C GLY A 196 36.77 -23.17 -15.56
N THR A 197 35.45 -23.02 -15.69
CA THR A 197 34.52 -24.07 -16.20
C THR A 197 34.28 -25.33 -15.35
N ASP A 198 33.03 -25.45 -14.89
CA ASP A 198 32.19 -26.64 -14.70
C ASP A 198 32.82 -27.99 -14.30
N ASP A 199 32.41 -28.51 -13.13
CA ASP A 199 31.60 -29.74 -13.13
C ASP A 199 30.72 -29.87 -11.86
N ASN A 200 29.69 -30.71 -11.92
CA ASN A 200 28.74 -30.94 -10.81
C ASN A 200 29.19 -32.09 -9.90
N ASN A 201 29.23 -31.88 -8.56
CA ASN A 201 28.33 -32.58 -7.61
C ASN A 201 28.51 -32.15 -6.13
N GLY A 202 27.52 -32.43 -5.28
CA GLY A 202 27.81 -32.91 -3.92
C GLY A 202 27.87 -31.92 -2.75
N GLY A 203 27.12 -30.81 -2.76
CA GLY A 203 26.98 -29.91 -1.59
C GLY A 203 25.56 -29.90 -1.03
N ASN A 204 25.33 -30.43 0.18
CA ASN A 204 23.97 -30.62 0.72
C ASN A 204 23.36 -29.35 1.35
N GLY A 205 23.07 -28.35 0.52
CA GLY A 205 22.31 -27.15 0.88
C GLY A 205 21.15 -26.95 -0.09
N GLY A 206 19.94 -26.67 0.42
CA GLY A 206 18.74 -26.58 -0.40
C GLY A 206 18.74 -25.39 -1.34
N THR A 207 19.08 -25.60 -2.62
CA THR A 207 18.99 -24.57 -3.66
C THR A 207 17.53 -24.31 -4.01
N THR A 208 16.99 -23.16 -3.60
CA THR A 208 15.70 -22.69 -4.13
C THR A 208 15.84 -22.53 -5.66
N PRO A 209 14.90 -23.02 -6.49
CA PRO A 209 14.91 -22.75 -7.92
C PRO A 209 14.96 -21.24 -8.18
N GLY A 210 15.86 -20.80 -9.06
CA GLY A 210 15.95 -19.39 -9.46
C GLY A 210 14.65 -18.89 -10.11
N GLY A 211 14.51 -17.57 -10.22
CA GLY A 211 13.29 -16.94 -10.71
C GLY A 211 12.81 -17.42 -12.09
N LYS A 212 11.50 -17.35 -12.31
CA LYS A 212 10.85 -17.57 -13.61
C LYS A 212 11.21 -16.44 -14.57
N GLU A 213 11.24 -15.20 -14.09
CA GLU A 213 11.59 -14.02 -14.88
C GLU A 213 12.97 -14.17 -15.52
N LYS A 214 13.14 -13.59 -16.71
CA LYS A 214 14.40 -13.64 -17.48
C LYS A 214 14.81 -12.21 -17.82
N ALA A 215 16.10 -11.94 -17.72
CA ALA A 215 16.64 -10.68 -18.24
C ALA A 215 16.51 -10.70 -19.78
N PRO A 216 15.93 -9.67 -20.40
CA PRO A 216 15.91 -9.53 -21.85
C PRO A 216 17.30 -9.18 -22.38
N ALA A 217 17.49 -9.27 -23.70
CA ALA A 217 18.73 -8.81 -24.35
C ALA A 217 18.90 -7.28 -24.28
N ASP A 218 17.79 -6.54 -24.24
CA ASP A 218 17.72 -5.10 -24.00
C ASP A 218 16.58 -4.84 -22.98
N PRO A 219 16.88 -4.25 -21.80
CA PRO A 219 15.85 -3.90 -20.81
C PRO A 219 15.07 -2.63 -21.14
N SER A 220 15.40 -1.91 -22.22
CA SER A 220 14.73 -0.67 -22.62
C SER A 220 13.26 -0.94 -22.98
N ALA A 221 12.33 -0.39 -22.20
CA ALA A 221 10.91 -0.50 -22.45
C ALA A 221 10.37 0.64 -23.32
N LYS A 222 9.23 0.37 -23.96
CA LYS A 222 8.35 1.37 -24.56
C LYS A 222 7.04 1.45 -23.76
N VAL A 223 6.31 2.55 -23.88
CA VAL A 223 4.89 2.57 -23.51
C VAL A 223 4.14 1.65 -24.47
N LEU A 224 3.40 0.68 -23.93
CA LEU A 224 2.54 -0.20 -24.71
C LEU A 224 1.18 0.46 -24.94
N PHE A 225 0.57 0.94 -23.86
CA PHE A 225 -0.70 1.66 -23.88
C PHE A 225 -0.95 2.44 -22.58
N GLN A 226 -1.95 3.32 -22.63
CA GLN A 226 -2.43 4.12 -21.51
C GLN A 226 -3.96 3.98 -21.42
N VAL A 227 -4.48 3.67 -20.24
CA VAL A 227 -5.92 3.64 -19.97
C VAL A 227 -6.34 5.01 -19.44
N PRO A 228 -7.20 5.78 -20.13
CA PRO A 228 -7.67 7.07 -19.64
C PRO A 228 -8.34 6.98 -18.27
N MET A 229 -8.21 8.02 -17.44
CA MET A 229 -9.00 8.14 -16.22
C MET A 229 -10.51 8.17 -16.56
N PRO A 230 -11.35 7.26 -16.04
CA PRO A 230 -12.80 7.28 -16.31
C PRO A 230 -13.49 8.50 -15.69
N GLU A 231 -14.52 9.01 -16.36
CA GLU A 231 -15.28 10.18 -15.88
C GLU A 231 -16.12 9.84 -14.64
N VAL A 232 -15.78 10.48 -13.51
CA VAL A 232 -16.59 10.43 -12.28
C VAL A 232 -17.58 11.61 -12.25
N LYS A 233 -18.84 11.30 -11.94
CA LYS A 233 -19.93 12.29 -11.89
C LYS A 233 -20.11 12.86 -10.49
N ASN A 234 -20.27 14.19 -10.42
CA ASN A 234 -20.17 15.01 -9.20
C ASN A 234 -18.73 15.08 -8.65
N ASP A 235 -18.52 15.92 -7.65
CA ASP A 235 -17.23 16.14 -6.98
C ASP A 235 -16.92 15.01 -5.99
N SER A 236 -16.91 13.77 -6.48
CA SER A 236 -16.71 12.55 -5.71
C SER A 236 -15.48 11.77 -6.17
N THR A 237 -15.03 10.87 -5.29
CA THR A 237 -14.00 9.87 -5.56
C THR A 237 -14.64 8.49 -5.53
N VAL A 238 -14.30 7.64 -6.49
CA VAL A 238 -14.79 6.27 -6.63
C VAL A 238 -13.61 5.30 -6.51
N VAL A 239 -13.80 4.23 -5.74
CA VAL A 239 -12.82 3.15 -5.62
C VAL A 239 -12.77 2.36 -6.93
N VAL A 240 -11.55 2.16 -7.42
CA VAL A 240 -11.22 1.39 -8.64
C VAL A 240 -10.04 0.45 -8.38
N SER A 241 -9.89 -0.01 -7.13
CA SER A 241 -8.94 -1.05 -6.72
C SER A 241 -9.22 -2.38 -7.43
N GLY A 242 -8.18 -3.18 -7.61
CA GLY A 242 -8.19 -4.40 -8.39
C GLY A 242 -7.56 -4.18 -9.76
N SER A 243 -6.35 -4.70 -9.92
CA SER A 243 -5.77 -5.01 -11.21
C SER A 243 -5.08 -6.36 -11.15
N TRP A 244 -5.05 -7.04 -12.30
CA TRP A 244 -4.54 -8.40 -12.44
C TRP A 244 -3.85 -8.57 -13.79
N LEU A 245 -2.93 -9.53 -13.88
CA LEU A 245 -2.18 -9.84 -15.09
C LEU A 245 -2.21 -11.36 -15.32
N THR A 246 -2.56 -11.77 -16.54
CA THR A 246 -2.43 -13.15 -17.02
C THR A 246 -1.46 -13.21 -18.21
N ASP A 247 -1.23 -14.41 -18.74
CA ASP A 247 -0.48 -14.69 -19.99
C ASP A 247 -0.92 -13.83 -21.20
N LYS A 248 -2.12 -13.24 -21.16
CA LYS A 248 -2.77 -12.56 -22.31
C LYS A 248 -3.44 -11.24 -21.96
N THR A 249 -3.89 -11.08 -20.72
CA THR A 249 -4.81 -10.03 -20.32
C THR A 249 -4.24 -9.21 -19.16
N TYR A 250 -4.17 -7.89 -19.34
CA TYR A 250 -4.14 -6.96 -18.21
C TYR A 250 -5.59 -6.59 -17.88
N ALA A 251 -6.04 -6.87 -16.66
CA ALA A 251 -7.39 -6.56 -16.21
C ALA A 251 -7.36 -5.45 -15.15
N LYS A 252 -8.30 -4.50 -15.21
CA LYS A 252 -8.40 -3.37 -14.28
C LYS A 252 -9.84 -3.04 -13.93
N SER A 253 -10.13 -2.82 -12.65
CA SER A 253 -11.40 -2.26 -12.19
C SER A 253 -11.59 -0.81 -12.67
N GLY A 254 -12.79 -0.49 -13.14
CA GLY A 254 -13.25 0.85 -13.49
C GLY A 254 -14.44 1.30 -12.63
N VAL A 255 -15.12 2.36 -13.05
CA VAL A 255 -16.32 2.87 -12.36
C VAL A 255 -17.50 1.90 -12.57
N ALA A 256 -17.68 0.98 -11.61
CA ALA A 256 -18.66 -0.11 -11.68
C ALA A 256 -18.50 -1.04 -12.91
N GLU A 257 -17.26 -1.30 -13.33
CA GLU A 257 -16.92 -2.36 -14.28
C GLU A 257 -15.56 -2.99 -13.93
N ILE A 258 -15.24 -4.13 -14.54
CA ILE A 258 -13.86 -4.61 -14.73
C ILE A 258 -13.64 -4.70 -16.24
N VAL A 259 -12.50 -4.20 -16.72
CA VAL A 259 -12.12 -4.22 -18.14
C VAL A 259 -10.89 -5.08 -18.34
N GLY A 260 -10.94 -5.98 -19.33
CA GLY A 260 -9.78 -6.73 -19.81
C GLY A 260 -9.19 -6.10 -21.06
N TYR A 261 -7.87 -5.92 -21.06
CA TYR A 261 -7.09 -5.36 -22.15
C TYR A 261 -6.06 -6.38 -22.64
N ASP A 262 -5.86 -6.45 -23.95
CA ASP A 262 -4.72 -7.12 -24.58
C ASP A 262 -3.42 -6.57 -23.99
N ARG A 263 -2.62 -7.41 -23.32
CA ARG A 263 -1.50 -6.94 -22.50
C ARG A 263 -0.37 -6.28 -23.32
N ASP A 264 -0.25 -6.60 -24.60
CA ASP A 264 0.78 -6.02 -25.47
C ASP A 264 0.29 -4.74 -26.18
N LYS A 265 -1.02 -4.63 -26.47
CA LYS A 265 -1.60 -3.62 -27.40
C LYS A 265 -2.61 -2.67 -26.76
N GLY A 266 -3.09 -2.93 -25.54
CA GLY A 266 -4.11 -2.13 -24.87
C GLY A 266 -5.52 -2.22 -25.47
N GLY A 267 -5.75 -3.12 -26.43
CA GLY A 267 -7.06 -3.32 -27.03
C GLY A 267 -8.04 -3.92 -26.02
N LYS A 268 -9.17 -3.25 -25.76
CA LYS A 268 -10.23 -3.75 -24.88
C LYS A 268 -10.81 -5.06 -25.43
N GLN A 269 -10.55 -6.17 -24.72
CA GLN A 269 -11.00 -7.52 -25.08
C GLN A 269 -12.40 -7.80 -24.52
N TRP A 270 -12.67 -7.39 -23.27
CA TRP A 270 -13.95 -7.63 -22.59
C TRP A 270 -14.26 -6.59 -21.50
N THR A 271 -15.53 -6.53 -21.08
CA THR A 271 -15.99 -5.81 -19.87
C THR A 271 -16.94 -6.69 -19.08
N ILE A 272 -16.77 -6.68 -17.77
CA ILE A 272 -17.72 -7.21 -16.78
C ILE A 272 -18.40 -6.01 -16.13
N PRO A 273 -19.69 -5.74 -16.40
CA PRO A 273 -20.43 -4.69 -15.69
C PRO A 273 -20.73 -5.12 -14.24
N LEU A 274 -20.67 -4.16 -13.34
CA LEU A 274 -21.04 -4.29 -11.94
C LEU A 274 -22.20 -3.33 -11.62
N ASP A 275 -22.97 -3.68 -10.61
CA ASP A 275 -24.17 -2.94 -10.21
C ASP A 275 -23.80 -1.65 -9.43
N GLY A 276 -22.60 -1.63 -8.84
CA GLY A 276 -21.97 -0.53 -8.13
C GLY A 276 -20.44 -0.67 -8.09
N PRO A 277 -19.72 0.28 -7.48
CA PRO A 277 -18.25 0.29 -7.47
C PRO A 277 -17.66 -0.90 -6.70
N VAL A 278 -16.46 -1.32 -7.10
CA VAL A 278 -15.62 -2.26 -6.34
C VAL A 278 -15.23 -1.61 -5.01
N CYS A 279 -15.29 -2.38 -3.92
CA CYS A 279 -14.82 -1.97 -2.60
C CYS A 279 -13.42 -2.52 -2.31
N GLN A 280 -13.21 -3.80 -2.63
CA GLN A 280 -11.98 -4.55 -2.40
C GLN A 280 -11.79 -5.58 -3.51
N ALA A 281 -10.54 -5.91 -3.77
CA ALA A 281 -10.12 -6.92 -4.72
C ALA A 281 -9.07 -7.83 -4.07
N SER A 282 -9.13 -9.14 -4.33
CA SER A 282 -8.01 -10.00 -3.94
C SER A 282 -6.82 -9.72 -4.85
N ARG A 283 -5.64 -9.57 -4.24
CA ARG A 283 -4.35 -9.51 -4.95
C ARG A 283 -3.94 -10.84 -5.60
N HIS A 284 -4.62 -11.93 -5.24
CA HIS A 284 -4.30 -13.28 -5.73
C HIS A 284 -5.08 -13.62 -6.99
N VAL A 285 -4.42 -14.38 -7.86
CA VAL A 285 -4.99 -15.04 -9.04
C VAL A 285 -4.64 -16.52 -8.92
N THR A 286 -5.59 -17.42 -9.17
CA THR A 286 -5.34 -18.87 -9.20
C THR A 286 -4.62 -19.29 -10.48
N ASP A 287 -4.03 -20.49 -10.49
CA ASP A 287 -3.38 -21.08 -11.67
C ASP A 287 -4.31 -21.20 -12.90
N ASP A 288 -5.64 -21.16 -12.69
CA ASP A 288 -6.67 -21.14 -13.73
C ASP A 288 -7.34 -19.75 -13.90
N ASN A 289 -6.57 -18.70 -13.63
CA ASN A 289 -6.87 -17.29 -13.89
C ASN A 289 -8.17 -16.76 -13.27
N LYS A 290 -8.47 -17.18 -12.03
CA LYS A 290 -9.62 -16.69 -11.25
C LYS A 290 -9.21 -15.84 -10.06
N THR A 291 -10.03 -14.84 -9.74
CA THR A 291 -9.86 -13.93 -8.61
C THR A 291 -11.21 -13.49 -8.05
N ALA A 292 -11.21 -12.81 -6.91
CA ALA A 292 -12.43 -12.43 -6.20
C ALA A 292 -12.48 -10.93 -5.85
N ILE A 293 -13.68 -10.36 -5.88
CA ILE A 293 -13.95 -8.97 -5.52
C ILE A 293 -15.13 -8.84 -4.54
N LEU A 294 -15.13 -7.73 -3.82
CA LEU A 294 -16.31 -7.17 -3.15
C LEU A 294 -16.74 -5.91 -3.89
N TYR A 295 -18.04 -5.75 -4.11
CA TYR A 295 -18.60 -4.55 -4.72
C TYR A 295 -19.95 -4.15 -4.10
N GLN A 296 -20.39 -2.92 -4.36
CA GLN A 296 -21.68 -2.41 -3.86
C GLN A 296 -22.84 -2.87 -4.76
N PRO A 297 -24.04 -3.14 -4.21
CA PRO A 297 -25.21 -3.57 -4.99
C PRO A 297 -25.82 -2.48 -5.88
N ALA A 298 -25.38 -1.23 -5.74
CA ALA A 298 -25.82 -0.09 -6.56
C ALA A 298 -24.73 1.00 -6.59
N MET A 299 -24.83 1.91 -7.55
CA MET A 299 -24.00 3.13 -7.59
C MET A 299 -24.40 4.13 -6.50
N PRO A 300 -23.45 4.70 -5.73
CA PRO A 300 -23.70 5.81 -4.82
C PRO A 300 -24.39 7.03 -5.44
N THR A 301 -25.16 7.74 -4.63
CA THR A 301 -25.90 8.95 -4.97
C THR A 301 -25.66 10.05 -3.94
N LYS A 302 -26.23 11.25 -4.14
CA LYS A 302 -26.19 12.33 -3.13
C LYS A 302 -27.10 12.10 -1.92
N ALA A 303 -28.11 11.24 -2.05
CA ALA A 303 -29.05 10.91 -0.97
C ALA A 303 -28.62 9.67 -0.18
N ASP A 304 -27.98 8.73 -0.87
CA ASP A 304 -27.37 7.52 -0.31
C ASP A 304 -25.95 7.38 -0.85
N PRO A 305 -24.91 7.76 -0.06
CA PRO A 305 -23.52 7.79 -0.52
C PRO A 305 -22.80 6.44 -0.45
N SER A 306 -23.40 5.37 0.09
CA SER A 306 -22.77 4.04 0.10
C SER A 306 -23.77 2.92 0.41
N HIS A 307 -23.96 2.00 -0.53
CA HIS A 307 -24.89 0.88 -0.41
C HIS A 307 -24.31 -0.35 0.32
N GLY A 308 -23.09 -0.23 0.85
CA GLY A 308 -22.38 -1.30 1.54
C GLY A 308 -21.80 -2.38 0.61
N CYS A 309 -20.68 -2.94 1.03
CA CYS A 309 -19.87 -3.88 0.25
C CYS A 309 -20.36 -5.32 0.45
N SER A 310 -21.60 -5.57 0.01
CA SER A 310 -22.35 -6.81 0.27
C SER A 310 -22.28 -7.85 -0.84
N GLN A 311 -21.85 -7.46 -2.05
CA GLN A 311 -21.80 -8.34 -3.22
C GLN A 311 -20.40 -8.97 -3.34
N ILE A 312 -20.34 -10.29 -3.17
CA ILE A 312 -19.13 -11.10 -3.31
C ILE A 312 -19.16 -11.72 -4.70
N ALA A 313 -18.12 -11.55 -5.52
CA ALA A 313 -18.08 -12.16 -6.85
C ALA A 313 -16.75 -12.83 -7.16
N LEU A 314 -16.85 -13.97 -7.86
CA LEU A 314 -15.73 -14.67 -8.48
C LEU A 314 -15.66 -14.27 -9.96
N ILE A 315 -14.45 -13.90 -10.39
CA ILE A 315 -14.13 -13.43 -11.74
C ILE A 315 -13.20 -14.43 -12.41
N ASP A 316 -13.50 -14.80 -13.64
CA ASP A 316 -12.61 -15.53 -14.55
C ASP A 316 -12.02 -14.52 -15.54
N LEU A 317 -10.69 -14.31 -15.45
CA LEU A 317 -9.97 -13.25 -16.16
C LEU A 317 -9.65 -13.63 -17.62
N ASP A 318 -9.52 -14.92 -17.92
CA ASP A 318 -9.30 -15.41 -19.29
C ASP A 318 -10.62 -15.47 -20.06
N ALA A 319 -11.72 -15.87 -19.42
CA ALA A 319 -13.04 -15.90 -20.04
C ALA A 319 -13.78 -14.55 -20.02
N GLY A 320 -13.26 -13.56 -19.26
CA GLY A 320 -13.85 -12.23 -19.11
C GLY A 320 -15.22 -12.22 -18.45
N LYS A 321 -15.42 -13.04 -17.41
CA LYS A 321 -16.77 -13.33 -16.84
C LYS A 321 -16.82 -13.26 -15.32
N LYS A 322 -17.90 -12.65 -14.82
CA LYS A 322 -18.40 -12.85 -13.46
C LYS A 322 -19.06 -14.22 -13.39
N LEU A 323 -18.39 -15.20 -12.78
CA LEU A 323 -18.87 -16.58 -12.69
C LEU A 323 -20.09 -16.71 -11.77
N TRP A 324 -20.10 -15.93 -10.69
CA TRP A 324 -21.26 -15.76 -9.81
C TRP A 324 -21.14 -14.46 -9.01
N THR A 325 -22.29 -14.00 -8.51
CA THR A 325 -22.38 -13.12 -7.33
C THR A 325 -23.05 -13.90 -6.19
N LYS A 326 -22.60 -13.67 -4.95
CA LYS A 326 -23.14 -14.22 -3.70
C LYS A 326 -23.21 -13.11 -2.64
N THR A 327 -24.01 -13.35 -1.62
CA THR A 327 -24.15 -12.47 -0.45
C THR A 327 -24.21 -13.32 0.82
N LEU A 328 -23.98 -12.69 1.97
CA LEU A 328 -24.16 -13.30 3.29
C LEU A 328 -25.01 -12.37 4.17
N LYS A 329 -25.65 -12.96 5.18
CA LYS A 329 -26.54 -12.26 6.11
C LYS A 329 -26.24 -12.57 7.57
N THR A 330 -26.60 -11.63 8.44
CA THR A 330 -26.80 -11.86 9.87
C THR A 330 -28.25 -11.52 10.22
N GLY A 331 -29.02 -12.52 10.65
CA GLY A 331 -30.49 -12.44 10.59
C GLY A 331 -30.97 -12.10 9.17
N ASP A 332 -31.82 -11.08 9.04
CA ASP A 332 -32.30 -10.60 7.74
C ASP A 332 -31.38 -9.58 7.06
N GLN A 333 -30.42 -9.00 7.77
CA GLN A 333 -29.54 -7.94 7.25
C GLN A 333 -28.40 -8.51 6.41
N LEU A 334 -28.13 -7.89 5.25
CA LEU A 334 -26.93 -8.17 4.46
C LEU A 334 -25.68 -7.71 5.22
N ILE A 335 -24.63 -8.53 5.17
CA ILE A 335 -23.33 -8.17 5.74
C ILE A 335 -22.55 -7.35 4.71
N SER A 336 -21.98 -6.23 5.15
CA SER A 336 -20.91 -5.53 4.41
C SER A 336 -19.57 -6.13 4.81
N PHE A 337 -18.75 -6.47 3.83
CA PHE A 337 -17.41 -7.00 4.03
C PHE A 337 -16.34 -5.95 3.72
N ASP A 338 -15.22 -6.00 4.44
CA ASP A 338 -14.08 -5.09 4.29
C ASP A 338 -12.78 -5.82 3.86
N ASN A 339 -12.82 -7.15 3.80
CA ASN A 339 -11.76 -8.01 3.28
C ASN A 339 -12.33 -9.10 2.36
N VAL A 340 -11.62 -9.38 1.26
CA VAL A 340 -11.84 -10.54 0.36
C VAL A 340 -10.51 -11.11 -0.11
N THR A 341 -10.40 -12.44 -0.14
CA THR A 341 -9.24 -13.12 -0.69
C THR A 341 -9.58 -14.47 -1.31
N ILE A 342 -8.67 -15.04 -2.09
CA ILE A 342 -8.80 -16.37 -2.69
C ILE A 342 -7.59 -17.26 -2.34
N SER A 343 -7.83 -18.53 -2.03
CA SER A 343 -6.79 -19.53 -1.77
C SER A 343 -7.27 -20.89 -2.29
N GLY A 344 -6.58 -21.40 -3.31
CA GLY A 344 -7.05 -22.53 -4.12
C GLY A 344 -8.50 -22.33 -4.58
N ASP A 345 -9.32 -23.37 -4.42
CA ASP A 345 -10.75 -23.38 -4.82
C ASP A 345 -11.66 -22.50 -3.94
N THR A 346 -11.15 -21.66 -3.03
CA THR A 346 -11.96 -20.99 -1.99
C THR A 346 -11.81 -19.48 -1.97
N VAL A 347 -12.95 -18.78 -2.08
CA VAL A 347 -13.10 -17.33 -1.84
C VAL A 347 -13.54 -17.12 -0.40
N ALA A 348 -12.78 -16.37 0.38
CA ALA A 348 -13.08 -16.02 1.77
C ALA A 348 -13.29 -14.50 1.94
N VAL A 349 -14.21 -14.10 2.81
CA VAL A 349 -14.56 -12.70 3.08
C VAL A 349 -14.75 -12.46 4.58
N GLY A 350 -14.26 -11.32 5.09
CA GLY A 350 -14.36 -10.96 6.51
C GLY A 350 -14.75 -9.51 6.76
N SER A 351 -15.22 -9.24 7.98
CA SER A 351 -15.41 -7.91 8.56
C SER A 351 -15.65 -7.97 10.06
N SER A 352 -15.96 -6.82 10.66
CA SER A 352 -16.50 -6.70 12.03
C SER A 352 -17.76 -7.55 12.32
N SER A 353 -18.47 -8.05 11.29
CA SER A 353 -19.60 -8.97 11.43
C SER A 353 -19.20 -10.45 11.43
N GLY A 354 -17.90 -10.75 11.35
CA GLY A 354 -17.36 -12.10 11.14
C GLY A 354 -17.28 -12.49 9.66
N GLY A 355 -16.63 -13.63 9.41
CA GLY A 355 -16.27 -14.08 8.07
C GLY A 355 -17.00 -15.32 7.56
N GLY A 356 -16.99 -15.49 6.25
CA GLY A 356 -17.57 -16.64 5.54
C GLY A 356 -16.78 -16.95 4.27
N ALA A 357 -17.06 -18.10 3.65
CA ALA A 357 -16.40 -18.50 2.42
C ALA A 357 -17.28 -19.35 1.49
N PHE A 358 -16.95 -19.29 0.20
CA PHE A 358 -17.57 -20.03 -0.89
C PHE A 358 -16.51 -20.78 -1.69
N ASP A 359 -16.83 -21.96 -2.20
CA ASP A 359 -15.99 -22.60 -3.22
C ASP A 359 -16.16 -21.93 -4.60
N VAL A 360 -15.30 -22.25 -5.56
CA VAL A 360 -15.36 -21.68 -6.93
C VAL A 360 -16.69 -21.96 -7.66
N SER A 361 -17.50 -22.93 -7.24
CA SER A 361 -18.86 -23.14 -7.79
C SER A 361 -19.91 -22.17 -7.19
N GLY A 362 -19.52 -21.39 -6.18
CA GLY A 362 -20.39 -20.48 -5.44
C GLY A 362 -21.26 -21.21 -4.41
N LYS A 363 -20.85 -22.40 -3.97
CA LYS A 363 -21.46 -23.12 -2.84
C LYS A 363 -20.84 -22.62 -1.54
N LEU A 364 -21.69 -22.36 -0.54
CA LEU A 364 -21.28 -21.93 0.79
C LEU A 364 -20.47 -23.03 1.49
N LEU A 365 -19.32 -22.67 2.06
CA LEU A 365 -18.47 -23.55 2.88
C LEU A 365 -18.65 -23.25 4.37
N TRP A 366 -18.59 -21.98 4.75
CA TRP A 366 -18.95 -21.50 6.10
C TRP A 366 -19.48 -20.07 6.05
N SER A 367 -20.20 -19.69 7.11
CA SER A 367 -20.75 -18.36 7.33
C SER A 367 -20.34 -17.83 8.71
N PRO A 368 -20.52 -16.51 8.97
CA PRO A 368 -20.33 -15.95 10.30
C PRO A 368 -21.19 -16.64 11.36
N LYS A 369 -20.74 -16.57 12.62
CA LYS A 369 -21.38 -17.17 13.79
C LYS A 369 -21.75 -16.05 14.78
N PRO A 370 -22.96 -15.48 14.73
CA PRO A 370 -23.30 -14.28 15.51
C PRO A 370 -23.24 -14.44 17.04
N THR A 371 -23.14 -15.67 17.55
CA THR A 371 -23.05 -16.02 18.98
C THR A 371 -21.64 -16.46 19.40
N ASP A 372 -20.64 -16.45 18.51
CA ASP A 372 -19.25 -16.76 18.85
C ASP A 372 -18.60 -15.56 19.57
N SER A 373 -17.79 -15.83 20.60
CA SER A 373 -17.02 -14.78 21.29
C SER A 373 -15.77 -14.35 20.51
N CYS A 374 -15.50 -15.02 19.39
CA CYS A 374 -14.53 -14.67 18.38
C CYS A 374 -15.22 -14.41 17.03
N TYR A 375 -14.83 -13.36 16.33
CA TYR A 375 -15.23 -13.13 14.94
C TYR A 375 -14.02 -13.08 14.01
N ASP A 376 -14.18 -13.63 12.80
CA ASP A 376 -13.16 -13.63 11.76
C ASP A 376 -13.16 -12.24 11.12
N ALA A 377 -12.20 -11.40 11.47
CA ALA A 377 -12.14 -10.01 11.01
C ALA A 377 -11.73 -9.93 9.53
N GLY A 378 -10.93 -10.88 9.06
CA GLY A 378 -10.47 -10.99 7.68
C GLY A 378 -9.57 -12.20 7.48
N TYR A 379 -9.23 -12.46 6.22
CA TYR A 379 -8.37 -13.55 5.79
C TYR A 379 -7.24 -13.03 4.88
N GLY A 380 -6.10 -13.71 4.93
CA GLY A 380 -5.07 -13.65 3.89
C GLY A 380 -5.09 -14.93 3.04
N GLY A 381 -4.87 -14.80 1.73
CA GLY A 381 -4.98 -15.88 0.75
C GLY A 381 -3.67 -16.32 0.11
N GLY A 382 -3.75 -16.82 -1.13
CA GLY A 382 -2.63 -17.39 -1.87
C GLY A 382 -2.45 -18.89 -1.60
N GLU A 383 -1.21 -19.35 -1.39
CA GLU A 383 -0.89 -20.78 -1.19
C GLU A 383 -1.67 -21.42 -0.02
N LYS A 384 -1.96 -20.62 1.02
CA LYS A 384 -2.71 -21.05 2.20
C LYS A 384 -3.75 -20.00 2.59
N LEU A 385 -4.79 -20.43 3.30
CA LEU A 385 -5.79 -19.53 3.87
C LEU A 385 -5.49 -19.30 5.36
N VAL A 386 -5.38 -18.04 5.76
CA VAL A 386 -5.07 -17.64 7.14
C VAL A 386 -6.12 -16.67 7.63
N ALA A 387 -6.81 -17.00 8.73
CA ALA A 387 -7.81 -16.16 9.36
C ALA A 387 -7.20 -15.29 10.47
N VAL A 388 -7.56 -14.01 10.51
CA VAL A 388 -7.30 -13.11 11.64
C VAL A 388 -8.59 -12.99 12.45
N ARG A 389 -8.70 -13.75 13.55
CA ARG A 389 -9.87 -13.70 14.43
C ARG A 389 -9.66 -12.71 15.57
N LYS A 390 -10.67 -11.89 15.86
CA LYS A 390 -10.75 -11.00 17.02
C LYS A 390 -11.59 -11.67 18.10
N CYS A 391 -10.95 -12.13 19.17
CA CYS A 391 -11.58 -12.84 20.28
C CYS A 391 -11.72 -11.96 21.52
N GLY A 392 -12.86 -12.06 22.20
CA GLY A 392 -13.13 -11.37 23.45
C GLY A 392 -13.81 -10.00 23.31
N THR A 393 -14.10 -9.39 24.45
CA THR A 393 -14.75 -8.08 24.56
C THR A 393 -13.84 -6.94 24.08
N TYR A 394 -14.44 -5.89 23.51
CA TYR A 394 -13.75 -4.66 23.08
C TYR A 394 -12.80 -4.11 24.16
N GLY A 395 -11.57 -3.74 23.77
CA GLY A 395 -10.55 -3.21 24.70
C GLY A 395 -9.91 -4.26 25.62
N GLN A 396 -10.30 -5.53 25.51
CA GLN A 396 -9.66 -6.69 26.15
C GLN A 396 -9.52 -7.83 25.12
N ARG A 397 -9.35 -7.50 23.84
CA ARG A 397 -9.29 -8.49 22.76
C ARG A 397 -7.95 -9.18 22.68
N GLN A 398 -7.98 -10.40 22.15
CA GLN A 398 -6.81 -11.13 21.69
C GLN A 398 -6.98 -11.48 20.20
N LEU A 399 -5.94 -11.27 19.41
CA LEU A 399 -5.90 -11.71 18.02
C LEU A 399 -5.44 -13.18 17.97
N HIS A 400 -6.20 -13.99 17.26
CA HIS A 400 -5.85 -15.37 16.94
C HIS A 400 -5.56 -15.44 15.43
N ILE A 401 -4.30 -15.70 15.08
CA ILE A 401 -3.85 -15.93 13.71
C ILE A 401 -3.94 -17.43 13.46
N GLN A 402 -4.90 -17.85 12.63
CA GLN A 402 -5.18 -19.26 12.39
C GLN A 402 -4.86 -19.67 10.97
N THR A 403 -3.98 -20.65 10.78
CA THR A 403 -3.87 -21.34 9.48
C THR A 403 -5.04 -22.30 9.38
N ILE A 404 -5.88 -22.19 8.35
CA ILE A 404 -7.09 -23.00 8.19
C ILE A 404 -7.05 -23.82 6.89
N ASP A 405 -7.69 -24.99 6.91
CA ASP A 405 -7.95 -25.76 5.69
C ASP A 405 -8.95 -24.99 4.80
N PRO A 406 -8.57 -24.58 3.57
CA PRO A 406 -9.44 -23.76 2.72
C PRO A 406 -10.78 -24.43 2.43
N LYS A 407 -10.84 -25.75 2.30
CA LYS A 407 -12.05 -26.46 1.83
C LYS A 407 -13.08 -26.71 2.94
N SER A 408 -12.68 -26.72 4.21
CA SER A 408 -13.58 -27.01 5.34
C SER A 408 -13.56 -25.98 6.48
N GLY A 409 -12.70 -24.95 6.41
CA GLY A 409 -12.59 -23.90 7.43
C GLY A 409 -12.07 -24.40 8.78
N LYS A 410 -11.48 -25.61 8.82
CA LYS A 410 -10.93 -26.20 10.05
C LYS A 410 -9.58 -25.59 10.39
N VAL A 411 -9.39 -25.24 11.65
CA VAL A 411 -8.10 -24.79 12.17
C VAL A 411 -7.07 -25.91 12.07
N ILE A 412 -5.99 -25.65 11.35
CA ILE A 412 -4.79 -26.50 11.27
C ILE A 412 -3.83 -26.09 12.41
N SER A 413 -3.64 -24.79 12.60
CA SER A 413 -2.79 -24.22 13.64
C SER A 413 -3.28 -22.84 14.08
N GLU A 414 -2.91 -22.42 15.30
CA GLU A 414 -3.29 -21.13 15.89
C GLU A 414 -2.11 -20.51 16.63
N TYR A 415 -1.77 -19.27 16.28
CA TYR A 415 -0.94 -18.38 17.09
C TYR A 415 -1.83 -17.34 17.78
N LYS A 416 -1.74 -17.22 19.10
CA LYS A 416 -2.40 -16.15 19.86
C LYS A 416 -1.40 -15.01 20.08
N MET A 417 -1.71 -13.84 19.56
CA MET A 417 -0.89 -12.65 19.73
C MET A 417 -0.98 -12.13 21.18
N THR A 418 -0.05 -11.26 21.57
CA THR A 418 -0.10 -10.54 22.85
C THR A 418 -1.40 -9.74 22.97
N GLN A 419 -2.05 -9.78 24.13
CA GLN A 419 -3.24 -8.96 24.41
C GLN A 419 -2.91 -7.47 24.30
N GLY A 420 -3.87 -6.68 23.82
CA GLY A 420 -3.69 -5.24 23.58
C GLY A 420 -3.20 -4.88 22.17
N ILE A 421 -2.75 -5.85 21.37
CA ILE A 421 -2.62 -5.66 19.92
C ILE A 421 -4.03 -5.75 19.32
N GLU A 422 -4.62 -4.63 18.89
CA GLU A 422 -5.98 -4.60 18.35
C GLU A 422 -6.06 -4.90 16.84
N TYR A 423 -4.96 -4.80 16.07
CA TYR A 423 -4.95 -5.05 14.63
C TYR A 423 -3.72 -5.84 14.18
N ALA A 424 -3.88 -6.66 13.14
CA ALA A 424 -2.78 -7.37 12.48
C ALA A 424 -3.11 -7.60 11.00
N SER A 425 -2.09 -7.55 10.16
CA SER A 425 -2.16 -7.69 8.70
C SER A 425 -1.47 -8.98 8.27
N VAL A 426 -2.08 -9.75 7.36
CA VAL A 426 -1.46 -10.95 6.80
C VAL A 426 -0.53 -10.55 5.65
N VAL A 427 0.78 -10.55 5.92
CA VAL A 427 1.82 -10.19 4.94
C VAL A 427 1.99 -11.31 3.93
N SER A 428 2.20 -12.54 4.42
CA SER A 428 2.25 -13.75 3.61
C SER A 428 1.65 -14.92 4.39
N THR A 429 1.03 -15.83 3.64
CA THR A 429 0.47 -17.08 4.17
C THR A 429 1.46 -18.24 4.06
N ASN A 430 2.53 -18.12 3.27
CA ASN A 430 3.65 -19.06 3.29
C ASN A 430 4.99 -18.44 2.82
N PRO A 431 6.07 -18.48 3.63
CA PRO A 431 6.06 -18.62 5.09
C PRO A 431 5.05 -17.67 5.75
N LEU A 432 4.41 -18.11 6.85
CA LEU A 432 3.43 -17.26 7.53
C LEU A 432 4.13 -16.12 8.28
N VAL A 433 3.83 -14.91 7.85
CA VAL A 433 4.23 -13.66 8.50
C VAL A 433 3.00 -12.77 8.63
N VAL A 434 2.78 -12.22 9.83
CA VAL A 434 1.82 -11.13 10.06
C VAL A 434 2.54 -9.89 10.56
N ALA A 435 2.06 -8.71 10.18
CA ALA A 435 2.54 -7.42 10.66
C ALA A 435 1.54 -6.80 11.65
N ALA A 436 2.00 -6.07 12.65
CA ALA A 436 1.14 -5.29 13.54
C ALA A 436 1.88 -4.05 14.07
N ASP A 437 1.10 -3.02 14.44
CA ASP A 437 1.55 -1.97 15.35
C ASP A 437 1.37 -2.46 16.80
N VAL A 438 2.45 -2.49 17.57
CA VAL A 438 2.50 -3.03 18.93
C VAL A 438 2.59 -1.89 19.92
N GLY A 439 1.44 -1.51 20.50
CA GLY A 439 1.35 -0.45 21.49
C GLY A 439 1.36 0.96 20.91
N ASP A 440 0.81 1.12 19.70
CA ASP A 440 0.67 2.38 18.96
C ASP A 440 2.03 3.09 18.78
N SER A 441 3.05 2.31 18.40
CA SER A 441 4.46 2.70 18.35
C SER A 441 5.01 2.90 16.93
N ALA A 442 4.24 2.62 15.87
CA ALA A 442 4.64 2.91 14.49
C ALA A 442 4.96 4.40 14.28
N GLY A 443 4.08 5.29 14.77
CA GLY A 443 4.28 6.75 14.81
C GLY A 443 4.26 7.51 13.47
N ASP A 444 4.64 6.86 12.37
CA ASP A 444 4.77 7.42 11.02
C ASP A 444 3.48 7.33 10.18
N GLY A 445 2.58 6.39 10.53
CA GLY A 445 1.40 6.04 9.74
C GLY A 445 1.51 4.76 8.91
N SER A 446 2.60 3.99 9.04
CA SER A 446 2.79 2.69 8.37
C SER A 446 1.79 1.61 8.78
N GLY A 447 1.26 1.69 10.00
CA GLY A 447 0.47 0.62 10.61
C GLY A 447 1.29 -0.61 11.05
N ILE A 448 2.62 -0.48 11.15
CA ILE A 448 3.54 -1.55 11.55
C ILE A 448 4.57 -1.02 12.56
N SER A 449 4.84 -1.79 13.61
CA SER A 449 6.09 -1.72 14.38
C SER A 449 6.86 -3.06 14.36
N ASP A 450 6.15 -4.16 14.07
CA ASP A 450 6.69 -5.52 14.17
C ASP A 450 6.07 -6.51 13.18
N PHE A 451 6.90 -7.47 12.78
CA PHE A 451 6.52 -8.67 12.04
C PHE A 451 6.68 -9.92 12.92
N PHE A 452 5.73 -10.86 12.80
CA PHE A 452 5.68 -12.10 13.57
C PHE A 452 5.80 -13.28 12.61
N SER A 453 6.96 -13.96 12.64
CA SER A 453 7.20 -15.19 11.89
C SER A 453 6.59 -16.37 12.63
N ILE A 454 5.65 -17.09 12.02
CA ILE A 454 4.87 -18.15 12.67
C ILE A 454 5.03 -19.45 11.89
N ASP A 455 5.21 -20.57 12.59
CA ASP A 455 5.17 -21.88 11.95
C ASP A 455 3.73 -22.27 11.59
N ASN A 456 3.44 -22.28 10.28
CA ASN A 456 2.15 -22.66 9.67
C ASN A 456 1.56 -23.98 10.18
N LYS A 457 2.40 -24.93 10.63
CA LYS A 457 1.96 -26.29 11.00
C LYS A 457 1.62 -26.43 12.49
N THR A 458 2.23 -25.63 13.36
CA THR A 458 2.13 -25.75 14.82
C THR A 458 1.61 -24.51 15.53
N GLY A 459 1.51 -23.36 14.83
CA GLY A 459 1.03 -22.10 15.40
C GLY A 459 2.03 -21.44 16.36
N LYS A 460 3.26 -21.98 16.43
CA LYS A 460 4.33 -21.42 17.26
C LYS A 460 4.92 -20.18 16.59
N LEU A 461 5.06 -19.11 17.37
CA LEU A 461 5.96 -18.02 17.00
C LEU A 461 7.38 -18.58 16.86
N ARG A 462 8.02 -18.31 15.73
CA ARG A 462 9.43 -18.62 15.47
C ARG A 462 10.31 -17.48 15.95
N THR A 463 9.96 -16.26 15.57
CA THR A 463 10.61 -15.02 16.01
C THR A 463 9.70 -13.81 15.80
N ARG A 464 9.98 -12.71 16.53
CA ARG A 464 9.39 -11.38 16.34
C ARG A 464 10.50 -10.46 15.82
N ILE A 465 10.21 -9.74 14.75
CA ILE A 465 11.13 -8.82 14.08
C ILE A 465 10.59 -7.42 14.29
N SER A 466 11.32 -6.57 15.02
CA SER A 466 10.97 -5.15 15.09
C SER A 466 11.41 -4.45 13.81
N ALA A 467 10.53 -3.62 13.25
CA ALA A 467 10.77 -2.79 12.09
C ALA A 467 10.17 -1.40 12.37
N PRO A 468 10.93 -0.51 13.04
CA PRO A 468 10.45 0.83 13.38
C PRO A 468 10.24 1.70 12.14
N GLY A 469 9.23 2.56 12.17
CA GLY A 469 8.85 3.42 11.06
C GLY A 469 9.92 4.46 10.68
N GLU A 470 10.80 4.84 11.61
CA GLU A 470 11.95 5.71 11.31
C GLU A 470 13.15 4.99 10.67
N GLN A 471 13.01 3.70 10.35
CA GLN A 471 14.08 2.86 9.79
C GLN A 471 13.67 2.07 8.54
N PHE A 472 12.39 1.71 8.37
CA PHE A 472 11.93 0.84 7.28
C PHE A 472 10.62 1.30 6.64
N ALA A 473 10.66 1.62 5.34
CA ALA A 473 9.56 2.20 4.57
C ALA A 473 8.44 1.22 4.16
N ALA A 474 8.16 0.20 4.98
CA ALA A 474 7.15 -0.83 4.71
C ALA A 474 5.83 -0.48 5.42
N ARG A 475 4.68 -0.65 4.74
CA ARG A 475 3.36 -0.27 5.31
C ARG A 475 2.29 -1.35 5.14
N CYS A 476 1.35 -1.40 6.08
CA CYS A 476 0.17 -2.25 6.04
C CYS A 476 -1.07 -1.52 6.60
N GLU A 477 -2.20 -1.57 5.88
CA GLU A 477 -3.46 -0.96 6.32
C GLU A 477 -4.30 -1.90 7.22
N GLY A 478 -3.70 -2.62 8.17
CA GLY A 478 -4.36 -3.67 8.97
C GLY A 478 -5.58 -3.25 9.80
N VAL A 479 -5.83 -1.95 9.93
CA VAL A 479 -7.03 -1.36 10.54
C VAL A 479 -8.27 -1.50 9.65
N THR A 480 -8.09 -1.41 8.33
CA THR A 480 -9.16 -1.28 7.31
C THR A 480 -9.06 -2.32 6.19
N ARG A 481 -7.89 -2.92 5.98
CA ARG A 481 -7.56 -3.82 4.87
C ARG A 481 -6.55 -4.90 5.33
N ILE A 482 -7.05 -5.98 5.92
CA ILE A 482 -6.23 -7.04 6.58
C ILE A 482 -5.17 -7.71 5.69
N GLU A 483 -5.28 -7.67 4.35
CA GLU A 483 -4.25 -8.22 3.43
C GLU A 483 -3.56 -7.15 2.56
N TYR A 484 -3.73 -5.86 2.87
CA TYR A 484 -3.07 -4.76 2.15
C TYR A 484 -1.78 -4.38 2.87
N CYS A 485 -0.68 -4.90 2.36
CA CYS A 485 0.69 -4.57 2.75
C CYS A 485 1.51 -4.29 1.49
N ASN A 486 2.29 -3.20 1.47
CA ASN A 486 3.05 -2.76 0.31
C ASN A 486 4.53 -2.46 0.65
N LYS A 487 5.32 -2.27 -0.42
CA LYS A 487 6.78 -2.13 -0.36
C LYS A 487 7.47 -3.24 0.47
N LEU A 488 7.00 -4.49 0.44
CA LEU A 488 7.59 -5.60 1.21
C LEU A 488 7.35 -6.96 0.55
N ALA A 489 8.19 -7.95 0.85
CA ALA A 489 8.04 -9.32 0.35
C ALA A 489 8.53 -10.37 1.36
N VAL A 490 8.01 -11.60 1.24
CA VAL A 490 8.36 -12.74 2.10
C VAL A 490 8.56 -13.99 1.25
N GLY A 491 9.69 -14.68 1.44
CA GLY A 491 10.11 -15.88 0.70
C GLY A 491 11.54 -16.26 1.06
N ASN A 492 12.04 -17.43 0.62
CA ASN A 492 13.37 -17.95 1.00
C ASN A 492 13.63 -18.01 2.53
N ASP A 493 12.57 -18.21 3.32
CA ASP A 493 12.57 -18.06 4.78
C ASP A 493 13.08 -16.69 5.29
N ARG A 494 12.82 -15.63 4.52
CA ARG A 494 13.22 -14.24 4.79
C ARG A 494 12.07 -13.26 4.62
N LEU A 495 12.18 -12.13 5.31
CA LEU A 495 11.39 -10.92 5.12
C LEU A 495 12.30 -9.87 4.46
N TYR A 496 11.85 -9.29 3.35
CA TYR A 496 12.56 -8.28 2.59
C TYR A 496 11.86 -6.93 2.78
N LEU A 497 12.56 -5.95 3.37
CA LEU A 497 12.07 -4.60 3.64
C LEU A 497 12.98 -3.55 2.99
N PRO A 498 12.43 -2.44 2.49
CA PRO A 498 13.18 -1.23 2.20
C PRO A 498 13.62 -0.55 3.50
N THR A 499 14.79 0.06 3.51
CA THR A 499 15.13 1.14 4.45
C THR A 499 14.27 2.38 4.17
N GLU A 500 14.13 3.24 5.17
CA GLU A 500 13.72 4.64 4.93
C GLU A 500 14.76 5.39 4.10
N GLU A 501 14.34 6.50 3.47
CA GLU A 501 15.19 7.28 2.57
C GLU A 501 16.30 8.04 3.33
N HIS A 502 17.50 8.09 2.74
CA HIS A 502 18.64 8.85 3.26
C HIS A 502 19.42 9.54 2.14
N ASP A 503 20.33 10.45 2.51
CA ASP A 503 21.15 11.21 1.57
C ASP A 503 21.93 10.30 0.59
N GLY A 504 21.90 10.65 -0.70
CA GLY A 504 22.67 10.02 -1.76
C GLY A 504 24.10 10.58 -1.90
N SER A 505 24.72 10.38 -3.05
CA SER A 505 26.02 10.99 -3.38
C SER A 505 25.90 12.32 -4.15
N GLY A 506 24.75 12.58 -4.78
CA GLY A 506 24.45 13.85 -5.43
C GLY A 506 23.89 14.92 -4.48
N GLU A 507 24.06 16.19 -4.84
CA GLU A 507 23.46 17.31 -4.11
C GLU A 507 21.91 17.21 -4.17
N TYR A 508 21.26 17.25 -3.00
CA TYR A 508 19.81 16.99 -2.83
C TYR A 508 19.33 15.61 -3.34
N SER A 509 20.22 14.65 -3.53
CA SER A 509 19.88 13.26 -3.85
C SER A 509 19.38 12.51 -2.61
N GLN A 510 18.39 11.64 -2.78
CA GLN A 510 18.02 10.63 -1.78
C GLN A 510 18.15 9.23 -2.39
N THR A 511 18.36 8.23 -1.54
CA THR A 511 18.43 6.80 -1.88
C THR A 511 17.93 5.96 -0.72
N ASN A 512 17.57 4.70 -1.00
CA ASN A 512 17.37 3.68 0.03
C ASN A 512 17.72 2.29 -0.56
N GLU A 513 17.50 1.23 0.21
CA GLU A 513 17.93 -0.13 -0.13
C GLU A 513 16.97 -1.20 0.37
N ILE A 514 16.95 -2.36 -0.28
CA ILE A 514 16.30 -3.54 0.29
C ILE A 514 17.29 -4.29 1.19
N VAL A 515 16.89 -4.55 2.43
CA VAL A 515 17.56 -5.48 3.35
C VAL A 515 16.71 -6.74 3.57
N ALA A 516 17.35 -7.85 3.90
CA ALA A 516 16.65 -9.08 4.30
C ALA A 516 16.87 -9.43 5.78
N PHE A 517 15.78 -9.78 6.46
CA PHE A 517 15.75 -10.41 7.77
C PHE A 517 15.47 -11.91 7.64
N ASP A 518 16.16 -12.73 8.43
CA ASP A 518 15.96 -14.17 8.53
C ASP A 518 14.75 -14.51 9.42
N LEU A 519 13.80 -15.29 8.93
CA LEU A 519 12.54 -15.61 9.63
C LEU A 519 12.68 -16.66 10.74
N SER A 520 13.86 -17.25 10.92
CA SER A 520 14.13 -18.21 11.99
C SER A 520 14.73 -17.54 13.24
N THR A 521 15.59 -16.54 13.04
CA THR A 521 16.32 -15.81 14.08
C THR A 521 15.78 -14.40 14.32
N GLY A 522 15.16 -13.79 13.31
CA GLY A 522 14.64 -12.42 13.32
C GLY A 522 15.71 -11.34 13.11
N LYS A 523 16.93 -11.74 12.75
CA LYS A 523 18.07 -10.83 12.54
C LYS A 523 18.19 -10.44 11.07
N GLN A 524 18.72 -9.25 10.81
CA GLN A 524 19.20 -8.92 9.46
C GLN A 524 20.30 -9.90 9.03
N THR A 525 20.26 -10.27 7.76
CA THR A 525 21.23 -11.16 7.10
C THR A 525 22.56 -10.48 6.77
N GLY A 526 22.63 -9.15 6.89
CA GLY A 526 23.73 -8.33 6.38
C GLY A 526 23.70 -8.13 4.85
N GLN A 527 22.73 -8.72 4.14
CA GLN A 527 22.55 -8.54 2.70
C GLN A 527 21.73 -7.27 2.42
N ARG A 528 22.23 -6.43 1.51
CA ARG A 528 21.70 -5.12 1.10
C ARG A 528 21.66 -5.07 -0.43
N ALA A 529 20.61 -4.49 -1.01
CA ALA A 529 20.49 -4.25 -2.44
C ALA A 529 20.15 -2.78 -2.68
N ASP A 530 21.15 -2.00 -3.09
CA ASP A 530 21.07 -0.54 -3.13
C ASP A 530 20.28 -0.02 -4.33
N ALA A 531 19.43 1.00 -4.15
CA ALA A 531 18.78 1.66 -5.28
C ALA A 531 19.82 2.37 -6.19
N GLY A 532 20.85 2.95 -5.58
CA GLY A 532 21.84 3.78 -6.27
C GLY A 532 21.37 5.22 -6.44
N ASP A 533 22.33 6.12 -6.67
CA ASP A 533 22.14 7.56 -6.49
C ASP A 533 20.92 8.14 -7.24
N GLY A 534 20.03 8.80 -6.49
CA GLY A 534 18.79 9.41 -6.96
C GLY A 534 17.62 8.45 -7.20
N TYR A 535 17.80 7.14 -7.04
CA TYR A 535 16.71 6.16 -7.09
C TYR A 535 16.27 5.78 -5.67
N THR A 536 15.01 5.37 -5.53
CA THR A 536 14.55 4.61 -4.36
C THR A 536 13.96 3.27 -4.81
N ILE A 537 14.15 2.21 -4.02
CA ILE A 537 13.81 0.83 -4.35
C ILE A 537 12.76 0.27 -3.38
N SER A 538 11.86 -0.58 -3.89
CA SER A 538 10.80 -1.21 -3.11
C SER A 538 10.50 -2.62 -3.61
N PRO A 539 10.40 -3.62 -2.72
CA PRO A 539 9.93 -4.97 -3.06
C PRO A 539 8.51 -4.94 -3.67
N LEU A 540 8.28 -5.76 -4.70
CA LEU A 540 6.94 -6.00 -5.27
C LEU A 540 6.44 -7.42 -4.96
N ARG A 541 7.22 -8.44 -5.33
CA ARG A 541 6.87 -9.86 -5.13
C ARG A 541 8.10 -10.75 -5.17
N MET A 542 7.98 -11.96 -4.61
CA MET A 542 8.92 -13.04 -4.90
C MET A 542 8.76 -13.54 -6.35
N ASP A 543 9.82 -14.13 -6.86
CA ASP A 543 9.86 -14.93 -8.08
C ASP A 543 10.77 -16.14 -7.85
N GLY A 544 10.20 -17.26 -7.42
CA GLY A 544 10.97 -18.42 -6.96
C GLY A 544 11.96 -18.03 -5.86
N GLY A 545 13.25 -18.32 -6.08
CA GLY A 545 14.36 -17.91 -5.21
C GLY A 545 14.79 -16.44 -5.35
N SER A 546 14.27 -15.68 -6.31
CA SER A 546 14.61 -14.28 -6.55
C SER A 546 13.53 -13.31 -6.03
N LEU A 547 13.88 -12.05 -5.82
CA LEU A 547 12.96 -10.98 -5.45
C LEU A 547 12.80 -9.99 -6.60
N ILE A 548 11.56 -9.67 -6.98
CA ILE A 548 11.25 -8.59 -7.93
C ILE A 548 11.02 -7.30 -7.16
N ALA A 549 11.74 -6.25 -7.54
CA ALA A 549 11.63 -4.91 -6.96
C ALA A 549 11.49 -3.84 -8.05
N TYR A 550 10.76 -2.77 -7.74
CA TYR A 550 10.68 -1.57 -8.54
C TYR A 550 11.62 -0.51 -7.98
N LYS A 551 12.27 0.23 -8.87
CA LYS A 551 13.09 1.40 -8.55
C LYS A 551 12.43 2.64 -9.15
N ARG A 552 11.98 3.55 -8.28
CA ARG A 552 11.47 4.87 -8.63
C ARG A 552 12.65 5.75 -9.09
N PRO A 553 12.55 6.48 -10.22
CA PRO A 553 13.69 7.18 -10.78
C PRO A 553 13.90 8.59 -10.21
N PRO A 554 15.11 9.15 -10.36
CA PRO A 554 15.35 10.59 -10.31
C PRO A 554 14.73 11.31 -11.52
N TYR A 555 14.74 12.64 -11.50
CA TYR A 555 14.11 13.49 -12.51
C TYR A 555 14.66 13.32 -13.95
N ASP A 556 15.85 12.76 -14.12
CA ASP A 556 16.56 12.61 -15.40
C ASP A 556 16.47 11.20 -16.02
N LYS A 557 15.75 10.27 -15.39
CA LYS A 557 15.71 8.83 -15.76
C LYS A 557 14.28 8.29 -15.71
N GLY A 558 14.07 7.08 -16.25
CA GLY A 558 12.82 6.32 -16.09
C GLY A 558 12.98 5.18 -15.08
N GLY A 559 11.88 4.75 -14.46
CA GLY A 559 11.89 3.72 -13.43
C GLY A 559 12.33 2.35 -13.95
N GLN A 560 12.83 1.51 -13.04
CA GLN A 560 13.42 0.22 -13.38
C GLN A 560 12.70 -0.92 -12.65
N ILE A 561 12.58 -2.09 -13.28
CA ILE A 561 12.34 -3.35 -12.58
C ILE A 561 13.65 -4.12 -12.50
N VAL A 562 13.97 -4.60 -11.30
CA VAL A 562 15.14 -5.46 -11.05
C VAL A 562 14.69 -6.79 -10.43
N SER A 563 15.36 -7.86 -10.85
CA SER A 563 15.41 -9.12 -10.11
C SER A 563 16.65 -9.11 -9.21
N ILE A 564 16.46 -9.42 -7.94
CA ILE A 564 17.50 -9.51 -6.92
C ILE A 564 17.63 -10.99 -6.57
N ASP A 565 18.78 -11.59 -6.85
CA ASP A 565 19.01 -13.01 -6.54
C ASP A 565 18.97 -13.24 -5.02
N GLY A 566 18.12 -14.15 -4.53
CA GLY A 566 17.97 -14.37 -3.10
C GLY A 566 19.22 -14.94 -2.42
N GLY A 567 20.08 -15.66 -3.16
CA GLY A 567 21.35 -16.18 -2.65
C GLY A 567 22.42 -15.09 -2.54
N SER A 568 22.86 -14.58 -3.69
CA SER A 568 23.99 -13.65 -3.82
C SER A 568 23.64 -12.16 -3.60
N PHE A 569 22.35 -11.81 -3.56
CA PHE A 569 21.84 -10.43 -3.58
C PHE A 569 22.22 -9.60 -4.83
N LYS A 570 22.77 -10.25 -5.87
CA LYS A 570 23.07 -9.58 -7.14
C LYS A 570 21.79 -9.08 -7.80
N GLN A 571 21.75 -7.79 -8.11
CA GLN A 571 20.70 -7.18 -8.91
C GLN A 571 20.92 -7.46 -10.41
N THR A 572 19.82 -7.68 -11.12
CA THR A 572 19.75 -7.80 -12.58
C THR A 572 18.58 -6.96 -13.08
N LYS A 573 18.86 -5.94 -13.91
CA LYS A 573 17.83 -5.13 -14.56
C LYS A 573 17.01 -5.99 -15.52
N LEU A 574 15.69 -5.96 -15.37
CA LEU A 574 14.75 -6.62 -16.28
C LEU A 574 14.07 -5.62 -17.22
N LEU A 575 13.78 -4.41 -16.71
CA LEU A 575 13.03 -3.38 -17.42
C LEU A 575 13.52 -1.99 -17.02
N GLU A 576 13.53 -1.03 -17.94
CA GLU A 576 13.78 0.39 -17.70
C GLU A 576 12.88 1.25 -18.60
N ASN A 577 12.11 2.15 -17.98
CA ASN A 577 11.12 2.98 -18.66
C ASN A 577 11.75 4.17 -19.43
N PRO A 578 11.06 4.72 -20.45
CA PRO A 578 11.52 5.92 -21.15
C PRO A 578 11.66 7.15 -20.23
N ALA A 579 12.86 7.73 -20.19
CA ALA A 579 13.17 8.93 -19.40
C ALA A 579 12.59 10.26 -19.94
N THR A 580 11.68 10.20 -20.92
CA THR A 580 11.03 11.38 -21.50
C THR A 580 10.01 11.99 -20.53
N ASP A 581 9.96 13.32 -20.42
CA ASP A 581 9.10 14.04 -19.46
C ASP A 581 7.66 13.51 -19.42
N SER A 582 7.00 13.43 -20.58
CA SER A 582 5.60 12.98 -20.72
C SER A 582 5.32 11.53 -20.28
N VAL A 583 6.37 10.73 -20.08
CA VAL A 583 6.29 9.38 -19.51
C VAL A 583 6.62 9.41 -18.02
N ARG A 584 7.73 10.08 -17.65
CA ARG A 584 8.17 10.24 -16.26
C ARG A 584 7.10 10.94 -15.41
N ASP A 585 6.35 11.90 -15.95
CA ASP A 585 5.30 12.61 -15.21
C ASP A 585 4.10 11.69 -14.89
N VAL A 586 3.81 10.72 -15.78
CA VAL A 586 2.78 9.68 -15.55
C VAL A 586 3.29 8.63 -14.56
N GLU A 587 4.54 8.19 -14.69
CA GLU A 587 5.21 7.26 -13.79
C GLU A 587 5.35 7.84 -12.37
N ALA A 588 5.75 9.12 -12.25
CA ALA A 588 5.86 9.82 -10.97
C ALA A 588 4.50 9.94 -10.26
N GLY A 589 3.40 10.08 -11.02
CA GLY A 589 2.03 10.06 -10.53
C GLY A 589 1.52 8.69 -10.05
N MET A 590 2.36 7.64 -10.08
CA MET A 590 2.07 6.31 -9.54
C MET A 590 3.23 5.81 -8.66
N SER A 591 2.93 5.06 -7.61
CA SER A 591 3.93 4.58 -6.64
C SER A 591 3.44 3.31 -5.94
N PRO A 592 4.30 2.33 -5.60
CA PRO A 592 3.94 1.19 -4.74
C PRO A 592 3.22 1.55 -3.43
N GLU A 593 3.38 2.79 -2.97
CA GLU A 593 2.75 3.32 -1.75
C GLU A 593 1.23 3.51 -1.86
N TYR A 594 0.71 3.83 -3.05
CA TYR A 594 -0.71 4.20 -3.27
C TYR A 594 -1.26 3.76 -4.63
N SER A 595 -0.52 2.96 -5.39
CA SER A 595 -0.84 2.46 -6.73
C SER A 595 -0.53 0.98 -6.82
N GLU A 596 -1.28 0.27 -7.65
CA GLU A 596 -1.04 -1.14 -7.95
C GLU A 596 0.04 -1.25 -9.04
N LEU A 597 1.15 -1.92 -8.74
CA LEU A 597 2.20 -2.25 -9.70
C LEU A 597 2.24 -3.76 -9.91
N LEU A 598 2.08 -4.20 -11.16
CA LEU A 598 2.19 -5.60 -11.56
C LEU A 598 3.34 -5.74 -12.56
N TYR A 599 4.23 -6.70 -12.31
CA TYR A 599 5.28 -7.07 -13.26
C TYR A 599 5.27 -8.58 -13.53
N GLY A 600 5.42 -8.95 -14.80
CA GLY A 600 5.67 -10.32 -15.27
C GLY A 600 5.89 -10.36 -16.78
N ASP A 601 6.65 -11.35 -17.27
CA ASP A 601 6.94 -11.56 -18.70
C ASP A 601 7.47 -10.31 -19.43
N GLY A 602 8.33 -9.52 -18.79
CA GLY A 602 8.87 -8.28 -19.39
C GLY A 602 7.85 -7.13 -19.50
N HIS A 603 6.68 -7.24 -18.87
CA HIS A 603 5.64 -6.20 -18.84
C HIS A 603 5.50 -5.61 -17.44
N LEU A 604 5.45 -4.28 -17.35
CA LEU A 604 5.13 -3.52 -16.13
C LEU A 604 3.82 -2.75 -16.34
N PHE A 605 2.83 -3.00 -15.49
CA PHE A 605 1.61 -2.22 -15.39
C PHE A 605 1.59 -1.44 -14.08
N MET A 606 1.28 -0.14 -14.16
CA MET A 606 1.08 0.74 -13.01
C MET A 606 -0.36 1.26 -13.08
N SER A 607 -1.10 1.29 -11.96
CA SER A 607 -2.47 1.82 -11.95
C SER A 607 -2.92 2.46 -10.63
N LYS A 608 -3.77 3.49 -10.74
CA LYS A 608 -4.40 4.16 -9.59
C LYS A 608 -5.51 3.30 -8.99
N VAL A 609 -5.71 3.41 -7.68
CA VAL A 609 -6.78 2.71 -6.94
C VAL A 609 -8.04 3.56 -6.71
N TYR A 610 -7.99 4.84 -7.08
CA TYR A 610 -9.12 5.77 -7.06
C TYR A 610 -9.29 6.46 -8.41
N ALA A 611 -10.54 6.65 -8.83
CA ALA A 611 -10.93 7.58 -9.88
C ALA A 611 -11.62 8.79 -9.24
N SER A 612 -11.35 9.99 -9.73
CA SER A 612 -11.93 11.23 -9.22
C SER A 612 -12.23 12.20 -10.36
N LYS A 613 -13.08 13.20 -10.08
CA LYS A 613 -13.29 14.31 -11.00
C LYS A 613 -12.00 15.13 -11.14
N ARG A 614 -11.48 15.23 -12.36
CA ARG A 614 -10.29 16.03 -12.72
C ARG A 614 -10.36 17.46 -12.16
N SER A 615 -9.27 17.92 -11.56
CA SER A 615 -9.12 19.33 -11.15
C SER A 615 -9.21 20.24 -12.37
N GLY A 616 -9.99 21.32 -12.28
CA GLY A 616 -10.18 22.26 -13.40
C GLY A 616 -8.95 23.10 -13.75
N SER A 617 -7.83 22.94 -13.05
CA SER A 617 -6.59 23.73 -13.21
C SER A 617 -5.46 23.02 -13.95
N THR A 618 -5.48 21.69 -14.10
CA THR A 618 -4.38 20.94 -14.73
C THR A 618 -4.66 20.66 -16.20
N SER A 619 -3.71 21.04 -17.07
CA SER A 619 -3.74 20.74 -18.52
C SER A 619 -3.34 19.28 -18.82
N GLU A 620 -2.54 18.68 -17.94
CA GLU A 620 -2.08 17.29 -17.99
C GLU A 620 -3.21 16.26 -18.09
N LYS A 621 -2.90 15.11 -18.70
CA LYS A 621 -3.84 14.00 -18.84
C LYS A 621 -3.64 13.01 -17.69
N GLU A 622 -4.71 12.73 -16.95
CA GLU A 622 -4.72 11.64 -15.99
C GLU A 622 -5.07 10.31 -16.65
N TYR A 623 -4.35 9.26 -16.24
CA TYR A 623 -4.55 7.88 -16.66
C TYR A 623 -4.93 7.04 -15.44
N LEU A 624 -5.85 6.09 -15.65
CA LEU A 624 -6.19 5.05 -14.68
C LEU A 624 -5.04 4.04 -14.56
N ALA A 625 -4.43 3.68 -15.70
CA ALA A 625 -3.30 2.76 -15.78
C ALA A 625 -2.37 3.09 -16.96
N VAL A 626 -1.12 2.67 -16.86
CA VAL A 626 -0.13 2.68 -17.95
C VAL A 626 0.56 1.32 -18.02
N GLY A 627 0.78 0.82 -19.23
CA GLY A 627 1.53 -0.40 -19.51
C GLY A 627 2.84 -0.10 -20.21
N PHE A 628 3.91 -0.74 -19.75
CA PHE A 628 5.25 -0.71 -20.32
C PHE A 628 5.72 -2.12 -20.65
N GLY A 629 6.57 -2.26 -21.67
CA GLY A 629 7.16 -3.56 -21.99
C GLY A 629 8.41 -3.46 -22.85
N THR A 630 9.29 -4.44 -22.67
CA THR A 630 10.45 -4.67 -23.54
C THR A 630 10.00 -5.24 -24.89
N SER A 631 10.93 -5.44 -25.84
CA SER A 631 10.60 -5.83 -27.23
C SER A 631 10.99 -7.25 -27.58
#